data_AF-A0A8W8IWZ4-F1
#
_entry.id   AF-A0A8W8IWZ4-F1
#
_cell.length_a   1.000
_cell.length_b   1.000
_cell.length_c   1.000
_cell.angle_alpha   90.00
_cell.angle_beta   90.00
_cell.angle_gamma   90.00
#
_symmetry.space_group_name_H-M   'P 1'
#
loop_
_entity.id
_entity.type
_entity.pdbx_description
1 polymer ?
#
loop_
_entity_poly.entity_id
_entity_poly.type
_entity_poly.pdbx_seq_one_letter_code
_entity_poly.pdbx_strand_id
1 'polypeptide(L)'
;MYKSILLLICMLSCLPLLSNASIFSNILGGVVSVVKLVREVIDMFTTSTEEKQLEHLTQEMSTLKRAMNSSNGRLLQMMKETSYKTVLTDSIDKIESCEKDYYNYLANKSNATRKNLEKCHDIIENVRTLGKYLSGKSILNTPPLLDLYKDGNGVCDGAVINGVFKYVFSNLAVGCSVVRTTEALTHESRTNLYDDECKTIMNDVLNYMESEYNGCAPKSCNTFHNHVQSKLASHTSLTAGALHGNLSEMYPWFNFLVFRFGNSGKATKAGNFSLGHDDGIWLLGHRYDIFYFDARIQISQQNQKYLLLIEVHEKYLKGSYFGNVSMETTHYAGGTFKVFQGYASENNVYCAKPNTYTVVGEEGKEGNQSNGADPRRTQLPVIWCILIVFYFLCG
;
A
#
# COMPACT_ATOMS: atom_id res chain seq x y z
N MET A 1 -50.95 15.68 11.30
CA MET A 1 -50.42 14.30 11.11
C MET A 1 -49.53 14.12 9.87
N TYR A 2 -49.68 14.89 8.78
CA TYR A 2 -48.85 14.70 7.56
C TYR A 2 -47.41 15.27 7.63
N LYS A 3 -47.12 16.25 8.49
CA LYS A 3 -45.76 16.85 8.59
C LYS A 3 -44.74 15.95 9.30
N SER A 4 -45.18 15.08 10.22
CA SER A 4 -44.28 14.17 10.97
C SER A 4 -43.87 12.94 10.16
N ILE A 5 -44.69 12.51 9.19
CA ILE A 5 -44.38 11.38 8.30
C ILE A 5 -43.35 11.80 7.24
N LEU A 6 -43.44 13.03 6.73
CA LEU A 6 -42.48 13.55 5.74
C LEU A 6 -41.07 13.70 6.33
N LEU A 7 -40.97 14.10 7.61
CA LEU A 7 -39.69 14.18 8.32
C LEU A 7 -39.09 12.79 8.58
N LEU A 8 -39.92 11.77 8.87
CA LEU A 8 -39.46 10.40 9.05
C LEU A 8 -38.94 9.80 7.73
N ILE A 9 -39.58 10.13 6.60
CA ILE A 9 -39.14 9.70 5.26
C ILE A 9 -37.85 10.42 4.86
N CYS A 10 -37.70 11.72 5.17
CA CYS A 10 -36.45 12.45 4.94
C CYS A 10 -35.29 11.94 5.82
N MET A 11 -35.57 11.49 7.05
CA MET A 11 -34.55 10.89 7.94
C MET A 11 -34.20 9.45 7.51
N LEU A 12 -35.16 8.69 6.97
CA LEU A 12 -34.91 7.38 6.35
C LEU A 12 -34.18 7.48 5.00
N SER A 13 -34.32 8.58 4.26
CA SER A 13 -33.53 8.86 3.05
C SER A 13 -32.16 9.51 3.34
N CYS A 14 -31.94 9.97 4.58
CA CYS A 14 -30.65 10.48 5.06
C CYS A 14 -29.87 9.48 5.91
N LEU A 15 -30.42 8.30 6.21
CA LEU A 15 -29.57 7.13 6.41
C LEU A 15 -28.90 6.88 5.06
N PRO A 16 -27.56 6.90 4.98
CA PRO A 16 -26.94 6.49 3.75
C PRO A 16 -27.40 5.05 3.57
N LEU A 17 -28.21 4.79 2.54
CA LEU A 17 -28.07 3.56 1.79
C LEU A 17 -26.62 3.59 1.29
N LEU A 18 -25.70 3.20 2.19
CA LEU A 18 -24.45 2.59 1.84
C LEU A 18 -24.88 1.35 1.07
N SER A 19 -25.11 1.52 -0.23
CA SER A 19 -25.08 0.40 -1.13
C SER A 19 -23.69 -0.21 -0.92
N ASN A 20 -23.63 -1.34 -0.22
CA ASN A 20 -22.45 -2.15 0.03
C ASN A 20 -21.78 -2.61 -1.28
N ALA A 21 -22.16 -2.09 -2.44
CA ALA A 21 -21.40 -2.23 -3.68
C ALA A 21 -20.19 -1.27 -3.74
N SER A 22 -20.23 -0.10 -3.08
CA SER A 22 -19.19 0.93 -3.25
C SER A 22 -17.95 0.80 -2.37
N ILE A 23 -18.06 0.15 -1.20
CA ILE A 23 -16.90 -0.12 -0.33
C ILE A 23 -16.05 -1.24 -0.92
N PHE A 24 -16.71 -2.21 -1.55
CA PHE A 24 -16.16 -3.50 -1.92
C PHE A 24 -15.48 -3.48 -3.31
N SER A 25 -16.00 -2.71 -4.28
CA SER A 25 -15.29 -2.49 -5.56
C SER A 25 -13.93 -1.78 -5.38
N ASN A 26 -13.69 -1.13 -4.24
CA ASN A 26 -12.41 -0.47 -3.91
C ASN A 26 -11.35 -1.45 -3.37
N ILE A 27 -11.74 -2.62 -2.85
CA ILE A 27 -10.79 -3.64 -2.35
C ILE A 27 -10.00 -4.26 -3.51
N LEU A 28 -10.68 -4.47 -4.65
CA LEU A 28 -10.09 -4.90 -5.92
C LEU A 28 -9.63 -3.71 -6.80
N GLY A 29 -10.19 -2.52 -6.58
CA GLY A 29 -9.95 -1.31 -7.35
C GLY A 29 -8.77 -0.49 -6.86
N GLY A 30 -7.57 -0.81 -7.36
CA GLY A 30 -6.41 0.10 -7.36
C GLY A 30 -5.51 -0.01 -6.13
N VAL A 31 -4.33 -0.63 -6.32
CA VAL A 31 -3.15 -0.62 -5.45
C VAL A 31 -3.45 -0.36 -3.97
N VAL A 32 -4.29 -1.21 -3.37
CA VAL A 32 -4.52 -1.19 -1.92
C VAL A 32 -3.28 -1.80 -1.27
N SER A 33 -2.60 -1.05 -0.40
CA SER A 33 -1.50 -1.57 0.43
C SER A 33 -1.97 -2.83 1.18
N VAL A 34 -1.09 -3.82 1.35
CA VAL A 34 -1.38 -5.05 2.11
C VAL A 34 -2.00 -4.73 3.47
N VAL A 35 -1.42 -3.77 4.20
CA VAL A 35 -1.88 -3.37 5.53
C VAL A 35 -3.31 -2.85 5.48
N LYS A 36 -3.63 -2.05 4.45
CA LYS A 36 -4.98 -1.52 4.26
C LYS A 36 -5.98 -2.64 3.94
N LEU A 37 -5.63 -3.57 3.05
CA LEU A 37 -6.44 -4.74 2.75
C LEU A 37 -6.75 -5.54 4.03
N VAL A 38 -5.72 -5.86 4.83
CA VAL A 38 -5.89 -6.65 6.05
C VAL A 38 -6.82 -5.95 7.04
N ARG A 39 -6.63 -4.63 7.27
CA ARG A 39 -7.51 -3.85 8.14
C ARG A 39 -8.96 -3.86 7.66
N GLU A 40 -9.20 -3.59 6.38
CA GLU A 40 -10.55 -3.58 5.82
C GLU A 40 -11.24 -4.95 5.94
N VAL A 41 -10.50 -6.04 5.72
CA VAL A 41 -11.01 -7.40 5.90
C VAL A 41 -11.35 -7.67 7.36
N ILE A 42 -10.46 -7.33 8.31
CA ILE A 42 -10.72 -7.50 9.75
C ILE A 42 -11.94 -6.67 10.20
N ASP A 43 -12.02 -5.41 9.78
CA ASP A 43 -13.13 -4.52 10.11
C ASP A 43 -14.45 -5.13 9.62
N MET A 44 -14.49 -5.67 8.40
CA MET A 44 -15.68 -6.36 7.89
C MET A 44 -15.98 -7.66 8.66
N PHE A 45 -14.99 -8.50 8.94
CA PHE A 45 -15.19 -9.72 9.72
C PHE A 45 -15.75 -9.44 11.12
N THR A 46 -15.32 -8.35 11.75
CA THR A 46 -15.70 -7.99 13.11
C THR A 46 -17.05 -7.25 13.18
N THR A 47 -17.36 -6.40 12.21
CA THR A 47 -18.57 -5.57 12.22
C THR A 47 -19.76 -6.20 11.49
N SER A 48 -19.52 -7.20 10.64
CA SER A 48 -20.57 -7.88 9.87
C SER A 48 -21.52 -8.68 10.76
N THR A 49 -22.75 -8.18 10.88
CA THR A 49 -23.87 -8.87 11.54
C THR A 49 -24.74 -9.65 10.56
N GLU A 50 -24.60 -9.41 9.25
CA GLU A 50 -25.38 -10.07 8.19
C GLU A 50 -24.59 -11.18 7.50
N GLU A 51 -25.22 -12.35 7.27
CA GLU A 51 -24.63 -13.49 6.53
C GLU A 51 -24.12 -13.04 5.15
N LYS A 52 -24.93 -12.24 4.42
CA LYS A 52 -24.63 -11.77 3.06
C LYS A 52 -23.37 -10.90 2.96
N GLN A 53 -23.05 -10.13 3.99
CA GLN A 53 -21.85 -9.29 3.98
C GLN A 53 -20.59 -10.15 4.04
N LEU A 54 -20.62 -11.20 4.87
CA LEU A 54 -19.54 -12.17 4.96
C LEU A 54 -19.41 -12.99 3.67
N GLU A 55 -20.53 -13.42 3.07
CA GLU A 55 -20.53 -14.10 1.77
C GLU A 55 -19.84 -13.26 0.67
N HIS A 56 -20.18 -11.98 0.59
CA HIS A 56 -19.59 -11.04 -0.37
C HIS A 56 -18.08 -10.89 -0.13
N LEU A 57 -17.67 -10.72 1.12
CA LEU A 57 -16.25 -10.66 1.50
C LEU A 57 -15.50 -11.93 1.07
N THR A 58 -16.05 -13.10 1.34
CA THR A 58 -15.46 -14.37 0.89
C THR A 58 -15.30 -14.38 -0.63
N GLN A 59 -16.33 -13.97 -1.38
CA GLN A 59 -16.29 -13.92 -2.84
C GLN A 59 -15.23 -12.97 -3.39
N GLU A 60 -15.01 -11.82 -2.75
CA GLU A 60 -13.95 -10.91 -3.15
C GLU A 60 -12.56 -11.47 -2.86
N MET A 61 -12.36 -12.08 -1.69
CA MET A 61 -11.08 -12.72 -1.36
C MET A 61 -10.78 -13.91 -2.29
N SER A 62 -11.81 -14.68 -2.63
CA SER A 62 -11.74 -15.76 -3.62
C SER A 62 -11.41 -15.24 -5.03
N THR A 63 -11.90 -14.05 -5.39
CA THR A 63 -11.57 -13.39 -6.66
C THR A 63 -10.14 -12.87 -6.64
N LEU A 64 -9.72 -12.23 -5.55
CA LEU A 64 -8.38 -11.71 -5.35
C LEU A 64 -7.33 -12.82 -5.43
N LYS A 65 -7.53 -13.94 -4.72
CA LYS A 65 -6.57 -15.06 -4.76
C LYS A 65 -6.50 -15.72 -6.14
N ARG A 66 -7.63 -15.85 -6.85
CA ARG A 66 -7.63 -16.37 -8.24
C ARG A 66 -6.90 -15.44 -9.18
N ALA A 67 -7.14 -14.13 -9.07
CA ALA A 67 -6.42 -13.12 -9.83
C ALA A 67 -4.92 -13.24 -9.58
N MET A 68 -4.48 -13.29 -8.32
CA MET A 68 -3.08 -13.46 -7.96
C MET A 68 -2.49 -14.77 -8.46
N ASN A 69 -3.23 -15.88 -8.42
CA ASN A 69 -2.75 -17.16 -8.94
C ASN A 69 -2.63 -17.14 -10.48
N SER A 70 -3.47 -16.35 -11.16
CA SER A 70 -3.42 -16.20 -12.63
C SER A 70 -2.37 -15.19 -13.12
N SER A 71 -2.21 -14.04 -12.44
CA SER A 71 -1.26 -12.99 -12.80
C SER A 71 0.14 -13.29 -12.30
N ASN A 72 0.25 -14.01 -11.19
CA ASN A 72 1.52 -14.48 -10.60
C ASN A 72 1.63 -16.00 -10.65
N GLY A 73 1.10 -16.65 -11.70
CA GLY A 73 1.22 -18.09 -11.88
C GLY A 73 2.66 -18.49 -11.55
N ARG A 74 2.85 -19.17 -10.41
CA ARG A 74 4.10 -19.47 -9.68
C ARG A 74 4.41 -18.73 -8.35
N LEU A 75 3.54 -18.00 -7.67
CA LEU A 75 3.89 -17.44 -6.33
C LEU A 75 4.37 -18.49 -5.30
N LEU A 76 3.65 -19.61 -5.16
CA LEU A 76 4.10 -20.77 -4.36
C LEU A 76 5.34 -21.47 -4.97
N GLN A 77 5.55 -21.35 -6.29
CA GLN A 77 6.73 -21.91 -6.96
C GLN A 77 7.95 -20.98 -6.93
N MET A 78 7.76 -19.69 -6.60
CA MET A 78 8.80 -18.69 -6.33
C MET A 78 9.31 -18.77 -4.90
N MET A 79 8.61 -19.52 -4.03
CA MET A 79 9.09 -19.80 -2.69
C MET A 79 10.40 -20.55 -2.78
N LYS A 80 11.46 -19.93 -2.24
CA LYS A 80 12.80 -20.51 -2.20
C LYS A 80 12.85 -21.78 -1.35
N GLU A 81 11.97 -21.89 -0.36
CA GLU A 81 11.94 -22.97 0.62
C GLU A 81 10.84 -24.00 0.34
N THR A 82 11.26 -25.24 0.08
CA THR A 82 10.33 -26.34 -0.24
C THR A 82 9.41 -26.68 0.95
N SER A 83 9.89 -26.50 2.18
CA SER A 83 9.10 -26.73 3.39
C SER A 83 7.88 -25.82 3.47
N TYR A 84 8.05 -24.52 3.23
CA TYR A 84 6.92 -23.58 3.14
C TYR A 84 5.97 -23.93 2.00
N LYS A 85 6.52 -24.25 0.83
CA LYS A 85 5.71 -24.60 -0.33
C LYS A 85 4.79 -25.78 -0.03
N THR A 86 5.31 -26.86 0.52
CA THR A 86 4.51 -28.06 0.84
C THR A 86 3.40 -27.74 1.84
N VAL A 87 3.76 -27.15 2.99
CA VAL A 87 2.76 -26.92 4.06
C VAL A 87 1.69 -25.92 3.63
N LEU A 88 2.07 -24.85 2.93
CA LEU A 88 1.10 -23.88 2.42
C LEU A 88 0.22 -24.48 1.33
N THR A 89 0.76 -25.34 0.45
CA THR A 89 -0.04 -26.02 -0.58
C THR A 89 -1.09 -26.92 0.06
N ASP A 90 -0.69 -27.79 1.00
CA ASP A 90 -1.61 -28.70 1.67
C ASP A 90 -2.74 -27.95 2.40
N SER A 91 -2.38 -26.87 3.11
CA SER A 91 -3.36 -26.04 3.83
C SER A 91 -4.31 -25.30 2.88
N ILE A 92 -3.79 -24.75 1.78
CA ILE A 92 -4.58 -24.01 0.80
C ILE A 92 -5.52 -24.95 0.04
N ASP A 93 -5.05 -26.11 -0.41
CA ASP A 93 -5.86 -27.08 -1.16
C ASP A 93 -7.06 -27.56 -0.32
N LYS A 94 -6.85 -27.79 0.99
CA LYS A 94 -7.92 -28.12 1.92
C LYS A 94 -8.92 -26.97 2.08
N ILE A 95 -8.45 -25.72 2.16
CA ILE A 95 -9.32 -24.53 2.21
C ILE A 95 -10.12 -24.38 0.93
N GLU A 96 -9.51 -24.55 -0.24
CA GLU A 96 -10.17 -24.47 -1.55
C GLU A 96 -11.24 -25.56 -1.73
N SER A 97 -10.96 -26.78 -1.27
CA SER A 97 -11.95 -27.85 -1.28
C SER A 97 -13.18 -27.48 -0.45
N CYS A 98 -12.98 -26.91 0.73
CA CYS A 98 -14.09 -26.54 1.62
C CYS A 98 -14.80 -25.25 1.21
N GLU A 99 -14.10 -24.31 0.58
CA GLU A 99 -14.69 -23.14 -0.07
C GLU A 99 -15.71 -23.56 -1.14
N LYS A 100 -15.40 -24.60 -1.92
CA LYS A 100 -16.34 -25.14 -2.90
C LYS A 100 -17.61 -25.68 -2.23
N ASP A 101 -17.47 -26.43 -1.14
CA ASP A 101 -18.60 -26.95 -0.39
C ASP A 101 -19.40 -25.84 0.31
N TYR A 102 -18.73 -24.79 0.76
CA TYR A 102 -19.34 -23.57 1.28
C TYR A 102 -20.22 -22.90 0.23
N TYR A 103 -19.72 -22.63 -0.98
CA TYR A 103 -20.52 -22.04 -2.04
C TYR A 103 -21.67 -22.94 -2.51
N ASN A 104 -21.47 -24.26 -2.54
CA ASN A 104 -22.56 -25.21 -2.83
C ASN A 104 -23.67 -25.12 -1.78
N TYR A 105 -23.33 -24.96 -0.51
CA TYR A 105 -24.28 -24.76 0.57
C TYR A 105 -25.02 -23.42 0.46
N LEU A 106 -24.32 -22.32 0.19
CA LEU A 106 -24.96 -21.02 -0.01
C LEU A 106 -25.94 -21.01 -1.18
N ALA A 107 -25.55 -21.62 -2.31
CA ALA A 107 -26.40 -21.71 -3.50
C ALA A 107 -27.66 -22.55 -3.27
N ASN A 108 -27.55 -23.59 -2.43
CA ASN A 108 -28.64 -24.49 -2.12
C ASN A 108 -28.49 -25.05 -0.70
N LYS A 109 -29.24 -24.51 0.27
CA LYS A 109 -29.20 -24.89 1.70
C LYS A 109 -29.89 -26.24 2.00
N SER A 110 -29.69 -27.25 1.14
CA SER A 110 -30.22 -28.61 1.30
C SER A 110 -29.51 -29.40 2.41
N ASN A 111 -30.14 -30.48 2.89
CA ASN A 111 -29.47 -31.41 3.82
C ASN A 111 -28.19 -32.03 3.26
N ALA A 112 -28.10 -32.23 1.94
CA ALA A 112 -26.93 -32.85 1.30
C ALA A 112 -25.72 -31.90 1.29
N THR A 113 -25.93 -30.66 0.87
CA THR A 113 -24.89 -29.62 0.84
C THR A 113 -24.44 -29.24 2.25
N ARG A 114 -25.39 -29.15 3.21
CA ARG A 114 -25.07 -28.98 4.63
C ARG A 114 -24.13 -30.08 5.14
N LYS A 115 -24.48 -31.35 4.93
CA LYS A 115 -23.66 -32.50 5.37
C LYS A 115 -22.27 -32.53 4.73
N ASN A 116 -22.12 -32.00 3.52
CA ASN A 116 -20.80 -31.88 2.89
C ASN A 116 -19.97 -30.78 3.58
N LEU A 117 -20.56 -29.61 3.84
CA LEU A 117 -19.87 -28.53 4.54
C LEU A 117 -19.49 -28.91 5.98
N GLU A 118 -20.32 -29.69 6.69
CA GLU A 118 -20.00 -30.20 8.04
C GLU A 118 -18.72 -31.07 8.07
N LYS A 119 -18.30 -31.66 6.94
CA LYS A 119 -17.01 -32.38 6.85
C LYS A 119 -15.79 -31.46 6.94
N CYS A 120 -15.98 -30.15 6.80
CA CYS A 120 -14.95 -29.14 6.91
C CYS A 120 -14.72 -28.65 8.35
N HIS A 121 -15.27 -29.32 9.37
CA HIS A 121 -15.09 -28.89 10.78
C HIS A 121 -13.62 -28.85 11.23
N ASP A 122 -12.73 -29.60 10.59
CA ASP A 122 -11.29 -29.64 10.86
C ASP A 122 -10.50 -28.51 10.16
N ILE A 123 -11.16 -27.70 9.32
CA ILE A 123 -10.48 -26.69 8.50
C ILE A 123 -9.81 -25.59 9.35
N ILE A 124 -10.24 -25.39 10.60
CA ILE A 124 -9.62 -24.46 11.53
C ILE A 124 -8.12 -24.74 11.72
N GLU A 125 -7.65 -25.99 11.64
CA GLU A 125 -6.21 -26.29 11.72
C GLU A 125 -5.40 -25.71 10.56
N ASN A 126 -6.00 -25.66 9.37
CA ASN A 126 -5.40 -25.07 8.18
C ASN A 126 -5.37 -23.54 8.31
N VAL A 127 -6.45 -22.95 8.82
CA VAL A 127 -6.52 -21.51 9.16
C VAL A 127 -5.46 -21.14 10.20
N ARG A 128 -5.33 -21.92 11.29
CA ARG A 128 -4.27 -21.76 12.30
C ARG A 128 -2.89 -21.83 11.68
N THR A 129 -2.67 -22.77 10.76
CA THR A 129 -1.40 -22.95 10.06
C THR A 129 -1.05 -21.73 9.21
N LEU A 130 -1.97 -21.26 8.36
CA LEU A 130 -1.76 -20.04 7.58
C LEU A 130 -1.52 -18.82 8.48
N GLY A 131 -2.31 -18.69 9.54
CA GLY A 131 -2.20 -17.61 10.53
C GLY A 131 -0.84 -17.57 11.21
N LYS A 132 -0.33 -18.72 11.67
CA LYS A 132 1.01 -18.84 12.29
C LYS A 132 2.10 -18.31 11.35
N TYR A 133 2.06 -18.66 10.07
CA TYR A 133 3.11 -18.26 9.13
C TYR A 133 2.99 -16.80 8.68
N LEU A 134 1.75 -16.32 8.49
CA LEU A 134 1.49 -14.92 8.20
C LEU A 134 1.80 -13.98 9.37
N SER A 135 1.85 -14.51 10.61
CA SER A 135 2.24 -13.77 11.83
C SER A 135 3.72 -13.96 12.19
N GLY A 136 4.54 -14.47 11.27
CA GLY A 136 6.00 -14.52 11.42
C GLY A 136 6.54 -15.75 12.14
N LYS A 137 5.74 -16.80 12.39
CA LYS A 137 6.29 -18.08 12.88
C LYS A 137 7.03 -18.81 11.76
N SER A 138 8.18 -19.37 12.11
CA SER A 138 8.98 -20.20 11.22
C SER A 138 8.35 -21.57 10.97
N ILE A 139 8.72 -22.17 9.84
CA ILE A 139 8.50 -23.60 9.57
C ILE A 139 9.80 -24.34 9.82
N LEU A 140 9.80 -25.24 10.80
CA LEU A 140 11.01 -25.97 11.20
C LEU A 140 12.16 -24.99 11.51
N ASN A 141 13.31 -25.17 10.87
CA ASN A 141 14.51 -24.33 11.00
C ASN A 141 14.63 -23.26 9.90
N THR A 142 13.55 -22.95 9.17
CA THR A 142 13.57 -21.91 8.14
C THR A 142 13.26 -20.54 8.72
N PRO A 143 13.77 -19.44 8.13
CA PRO A 143 13.37 -18.08 8.52
C PRO A 143 11.86 -17.86 8.40
N PRO A 144 11.29 -16.85 9.09
CA PRO A 144 9.92 -16.39 8.84
C PRO A 144 9.63 -16.17 7.35
N LEU A 145 8.37 -16.39 6.95
CA LEU A 145 7.95 -16.39 5.54
C LEU A 145 8.43 -15.14 4.76
N LEU A 146 8.26 -13.95 5.34
CA LEU A 146 8.61 -12.70 4.67
C LEU A 146 10.12 -12.43 4.66
N ASP A 147 10.88 -13.02 5.58
CA ASP A 147 12.34 -12.90 5.64
C ASP A 147 13.03 -13.58 4.45
N LEU A 148 12.39 -14.58 3.84
CA LEU A 148 12.88 -15.25 2.62
C LEU A 148 13.03 -14.29 1.41
N TYR A 149 12.34 -13.16 1.47
CA TYR A 149 12.29 -12.13 0.42
C TYR A 149 13.04 -10.85 0.83
N LYS A 150 13.86 -10.92 1.88
CA LYS A 150 14.80 -9.88 2.25
C LYS A 150 16.20 -10.27 1.74
N ASP A 151 16.96 -9.30 1.25
CA ASP A 151 18.37 -9.52 0.90
C ASP A 151 19.28 -9.54 2.15
N GLY A 152 20.58 -9.77 1.98
CA GLY A 152 21.54 -9.81 3.09
C GLY A 152 21.69 -8.50 3.86
N ASN A 153 21.25 -7.37 3.30
CA ASN A 153 21.18 -6.06 3.96
C ASN A 153 19.78 -5.80 4.55
N GLY A 154 18.88 -6.76 4.39
CA GLY A 154 17.48 -6.75 4.78
C GLY A 154 16.62 -5.78 3.96
N VAL A 155 17.00 -5.47 2.72
CA VAL A 155 16.14 -4.77 1.74
C VAL A 155 15.08 -5.75 1.26
N CYS A 156 13.84 -5.30 1.24
CA CYS A 156 12.68 -6.15 0.96
C CYS A 156 12.37 -6.19 -0.55
N ASP A 157 12.15 -7.39 -1.09
CA ASP A 157 11.52 -7.57 -2.40
C ASP A 157 10.02 -7.30 -2.29
N GLY A 158 9.64 -6.05 -2.54
CA GLY A 158 8.29 -5.58 -2.29
C GLY A 158 7.24 -6.25 -3.14
N ALA A 159 7.51 -6.45 -4.43
CA ALA A 159 6.58 -7.11 -5.34
C ALA A 159 6.24 -8.51 -4.85
N VAL A 160 7.27 -9.30 -4.49
CA VAL A 160 7.08 -10.69 -4.04
C VAL A 160 6.42 -10.74 -2.66
N ILE A 161 6.86 -9.92 -1.69
CA ILE A 161 6.23 -9.86 -0.36
C ILE A 161 4.75 -9.50 -0.45
N ASN A 162 4.41 -8.45 -1.20
CA ASN A 162 3.02 -8.02 -1.40
C ASN A 162 2.18 -9.10 -2.10
N GLY A 163 2.73 -9.78 -3.10
CA GLY A 163 2.06 -10.88 -3.80
C GLY A 163 1.83 -12.11 -2.93
N VAL A 164 2.89 -12.64 -2.32
CA VAL A 164 2.83 -13.83 -1.44
C VAL A 164 1.87 -13.57 -0.29
N PHE A 165 2.02 -12.44 0.39
CA PHE A 165 1.21 -12.14 1.56
C PHE A 165 -0.27 -12.04 1.19
N LYS A 166 -0.63 -11.27 0.17
CA LYS A 166 -2.05 -11.12 -0.20
C LYS A 166 -2.68 -12.44 -0.62
N TYR A 167 -1.93 -13.30 -1.32
CA TYR A 167 -2.41 -14.62 -1.73
C TYR A 167 -2.70 -15.53 -0.52
N VAL A 168 -1.74 -15.63 0.41
CA VAL A 168 -1.89 -16.48 1.60
C VAL A 168 -2.94 -15.89 2.54
N PHE A 169 -2.98 -14.57 2.72
CA PHE A 169 -3.99 -13.88 3.55
C PHE A 169 -5.40 -14.02 2.99
N SER A 170 -5.58 -13.96 1.67
CA SER A 170 -6.89 -14.19 1.06
C SER A 170 -7.40 -15.61 1.32
N ASN A 171 -6.52 -16.61 1.32
CA ASN A 171 -6.87 -17.97 1.72
C ASN A 171 -7.19 -18.09 3.22
N LEU A 172 -6.45 -17.40 4.08
CA LEU A 172 -6.78 -17.30 5.50
C LEU A 172 -8.19 -16.71 5.71
N ALA A 173 -8.50 -15.60 5.03
CA ALA A 173 -9.80 -14.95 5.12
C ALA A 173 -10.94 -15.85 4.65
N VAL A 174 -10.81 -16.47 3.49
CA VAL A 174 -11.79 -17.46 3.00
C VAL A 174 -11.96 -18.61 4.00
N GLY A 175 -10.85 -19.16 4.49
CA GLY A 175 -10.87 -20.22 5.50
C GLY A 175 -11.65 -19.80 6.76
N CYS A 176 -11.44 -18.59 7.27
CA CYS A 176 -12.18 -18.07 8.41
C CYS A 176 -13.68 -17.94 8.18
N SER A 177 -14.12 -17.49 6.98
CA SER A 177 -15.55 -17.48 6.62
C SER A 177 -16.15 -18.89 6.62
N VAL A 178 -15.42 -19.86 6.07
CA VAL A 178 -15.86 -21.27 6.01
C VAL A 178 -15.94 -21.87 7.42
N VAL A 179 -14.92 -21.63 8.26
CA VAL A 179 -14.91 -22.10 9.66
C VAL A 179 -16.11 -21.55 10.42
N ARG A 180 -16.35 -20.23 10.37
CA ARG A 180 -17.49 -19.59 11.06
C ARG A 180 -18.83 -20.20 10.64
N THR A 181 -19.00 -20.46 9.35
CA THR A 181 -20.23 -21.08 8.84
C THR A 181 -20.36 -22.53 9.30
N THR A 182 -19.25 -23.28 9.29
CA THR A 182 -19.23 -24.68 9.75
C THR A 182 -19.48 -24.78 11.25
N GLU A 183 -18.93 -23.87 12.05
CA GLU A 183 -19.20 -23.74 13.48
C GLU A 183 -20.70 -23.55 13.74
N ALA A 184 -21.32 -22.58 13.07
CA ALA A 184 -22.76 -22.31 13.20
C ALA A 184 -23.67 -23.49 12.80
N LEU A 185 -23.18 -24.40 11.94
CA LEU A 185 -23.93 -25.59 11.51
C LEU A 185 -23.76 -26.78 12.45
N THR A 186 -22.61 -26.88 13.11
CA THR A 186 -22.19 -28.05 13.90
C THR A 186 -22.38 -27.87 15.40
N HIS A 187 -22.31 -26.63 15.89
CA HIS A 187 -22.41 -26.32 17.32
C HIS A 187 -23.77 -25.64 17.59
N GLU A 188 -24.40 -25.98 18.74
CA GLU A 188 -25.56 -25.23 19.21
C GLU A 188 -25.18 -23.74 19.40
N SER A 189 -26.14 -22.83 19.21
CA SER A 189 -26.00 -21.40 18.90
C SER A 189 -25.26 -20.48 19.89
N ARG A 190 -24.30 -20.98 20.68
CA ARG A 190 -23.64 -20.27 21.79
C ARG A 190 -22.11 -20.36 21.84
N THR A 191 -21.46 -21.03 20.90
CA THR A 191 -19.99 -21.02 20.82
C THR A 191 -19.54 -20.27 19.57
N ASN A 192 -19.02 -19.06 19.75
CA ASN A 192 -18.28 -18.30 18.73
C ASN A 192 -16.77 -18.55 18.86
N LEU A 193 -16.39 -19.78 19.22
CA LEU A 193 -15.02 -20.11 19.57
C LEU A 193 -14.09 -19.85 18.39
N TYR A 194 -14.46 -20.35 17.21
CA TYR A 194 -13.63 -20.22 16.04
C TYR A 194 -13.75 -18.86 15.36
N ASP A 195 -14.90 -18.19 15.45
CA ASP A 195 -15.02 -16.78 15.03
C ASP A 195 -14.08 -15.86 15.84
N ASP A 196 -14.05 -15.99 17.17
CA ASP A 196 -13.17 -15.22 18.04
C ASP A 196 -11.68 -15.56 17.81
N GLU A 197 -11.38 -16.84 17.56
CA GLU A 197 -10.04 -17.27 17.20
C GLU A 197 -9.59 -16.71 15.84
N CYS A 198 -10.45 -16.71 14.84
CA CYS A 198 -10.17 -16.12 13.52
C CYS A 198 -9.85 -14.63 13.62
N LYS A 199 -10.62 -13.88 14.41
CA LYS A 199 -10.33 -12.45 14.67
C LYS A 199 -8.97 -12.26 15.32
N THR A 200 -8.63 -13.10 16.31
CA THR A 200 -7.33 -13.06 16.98
C THR A 200 -6.20 -13.33 16.00
N ILE A 201 -6.31 -14.40 15.20
CA ILE A 201 -5.33 -14.76 14.18
C ILE A 201 -5.12 -13.62 13.18
N MET A 202 -6.20 -13.03 12.65
CA MET A 202 -6.07 -11.94 11.68
C MET A 202 -5.43 -10.69 12.29
N ASN A 203 -5.72 -10.36 13.55
CA ASN A 203 -5.08 -9.26 14.26
C ASN A 203 -3.57 -9.50 14.47
N ASP A 204 -3.17 -10.72 14.83
CA ASP A 204 -1.74 -11.08 14.93
C ASP A 204 -1.02 -10.91 13.59
N VAL A 205 -1.69 -11.30 12.49
CA VAL A 205 -1.20 -11.11 11.12
C VAL A 205 -1.06 -9.62 10.78
N LEU A 206 -2.05 -8.79 11.13
CA LEU A 206 -1.98 -7.34 10.91
C LEU A 206 -0.79 -6.73 11.65
N ASN A 207 -0.65 -7.02 12.95
CA ASN A 207 0.42 -6.48 13.79
C ASN A 207 1.80 -6.84 13.23
N TYR A 208 1.98 -8.09 12.82
CA TYR A 208 3.23 -8.53 12.20
C TYR A 208 3.49 -7.80 10.87
N MET A 209 2.49 -7.70 9.99
CA MET A 209 2.65 -7.03 8.70
C MET A 209 2.95 -5.53 8.85
N GLU A 210 2.37 -4.87 9.85
CA GLU A 210 2.71 -3.47 10.17
C GLU A 210 4.16 -3.32 10.62
N SER A 211 4.65 -4.23 11.47
CA SER A 211 6.06 -4.26 11.89
C SER A 211 7.00 -4.42 10.69
N GLU A 212 6.69 -5.38 9.81
CA GLU A 212 7.43 -5.68 8.59
C GLU A 212 7.46 -4.48 7.63
N TYR A 213 6.30 -3.85 7.42
CA TYR A 213 6.18 -2.64 6.62
C TYR A 213 7.06 -1.50 7.16
N ASN A 214 7.02 -1.29 8.49
CA ASN A 214 7.80 -0.25 9.16
C ASN A 214 9.32 -0.53 9.09
N GLY A 215 9.74 -1.79 8.91
CA GLY A 215 11.13 -2.16 8.64
C GLY A 215 11.54 -2.02 7.16
N CYS A 216 10.65 -2.39 6.23
CA CYS A 216 10.92 -2.40 4.79
C CYS A 216 10.90 -1.00 4.16
N ALA A 217 9.96 -0.14 4.56
CA ALA A 217 9.79 1.18 3.95
C ALA A 217 11.04 2.09 4.12
N PRO A 218 11.64 2.26 5.31
CA PRO A 218 12.85 3.06 5.46
C PRO A 218 14.02 2.59 4.56
N LYS A 219 14.26 1.27 4.52
CA LYS A 219 15.34 0.69 3.71
C LYS A 219 15.12 0.90 2.22
N SER A 220 13.87 0.73 1.77
CA SER A 220 13.49 0.96 0.38
C SER A 220 13.71 2.40 -0.06
N CYS A 221 13.61 3.37 0.85
CA CYS A 221 13.89 4.77 0.53
C CYS A 221 15.36 5.08 0.31
N ASN A 222 16.23 4.47 1.13
CA ASN A 222 17.68 4.62 0.98
C ASN A 222 18.18 4.05 -0.37
N THR A 223 17.52 3.01 -0.88
CA THR A 223 17.90 2.35 -2.14
C THR A 223 17.11 2.84 -3.35
N PHE A 224 16.03 3.62 -3.14
CA PHE A 224 15.07 4.01 -4.17
C PHE A 224 15.75 4.60 -5.42
N HIS A 225 16.56 5.65 -5.25
CA HIS A 225 17.18 6.35 -6.39
C HIS A 225 18.14 5.50 -7.20
N ASN A 226 19.08 4.80 -6.53
CA ASN A 226 20.04 3.95 -7.23
C ASN A 226 19.31 2.85 -8.03
N HIS A 227 18.23 2.30 -7.47
CA HIS A 227 17.47 1.23 -8.11
C HIS A 227 16.57 1.77 -9.24
N VAL A 228 15.91 2.90 -9.05
CA VAL A 228 15.09 3.53 -10.08
C VAL A 228 15.96 3.99 -11.26
N GLN A 229 17.11 4.61 -10.99
CA GLN A 229 18.04 5.02 -12.03
C GLN A 229 18.58 3.82 -12.83
N SER A 230 18.99 2.73 -12.17
CA SER A 230 19.48 1.53 -12.86
C SER A 230 18.39 0.79 -13.64
N LYS A 231 17.17 0.68 -13.09
CA LYS A 231 16.08 -0.06 -13.73
C LYS A 231 15.46 0.72 -14.90
N LEU A 232 15.45 2.04 -14.83
CA LEU A 232 14.95 2.88 -15.92
C LEU A 232 15.97 3.08 -17.04
N ALA A 233 17.25 2.83 -16.80
CA ALA A 233 18.31 2.96 -17.81
C ALA A 233 18.10 2.11 -19.08
N SER A 234 17.33 1.01 -18.99
CA SER A 234 17.05 0.10 -20.12
C SER A 234 15.71 0.33 -20.82
N HIS A 235 14.85 1.23 -20.34
CA HIS A 235 13.53 1.45 -20.90
C HIS A 235 13.57 2.43 -22.10
N THR A 236 12.76 2.18 -23.14
CA THR A 236 12.81 2.86 -24.45
C THR A 236 11.76 3.95 -24.68
N SER A 237 10.73 4.06 -23.82
CA SER A 237 9.86 5.23 -23.57
C SER A 237 8.81 4.85 -22.51
N LEU A 238 8.47 5.74 -21.58
CA LEU A 238 7.38 5.50 -20.61
C LEU A 238 6.45 6.71 -20.53
N THR A 239 5.14 6.46 -20.46
CA THR A 239 4.19 7.49 -20.02
C THR A 239 4.31 7.67 -18.50
N ALA A 240 3.83 8.79 -17.95
CA ALA A 240 3.81 8.98 -16.50
C ALA A 240 3.05 7.84 -15.79
N GLY A 241 1.94 7.37 -16.39
CA GLY A 241 1.17 6.25 -15.87
C GLY A 241 1.90 4.90 -15.94
N ALA A 242 2.62 4.60 -17.02
CA ALA A 242 3.39 3.37 -17.11
C ALA A 242 4.55 3.35 -16.09
N LEU A 243 5.25 4.47 -15.92
CA LEU A 243 6.28 4.59 -14.89
C LEU A 243 5.70 4.44 -13.48
N HIS A 244 4.56 5.10 -13.20
CA HIS A 244 3.85 4.91 -11.93
C HIS A 244 3.52 3.44 -11.68
N GLY A 245 2.94 2.73 -12.66
CA GLY A 245 2.60 1.31 -12.53
C GLY A 245 3.79 0.45 -12.14
N ASN A 246 4.93 0.62 -12.83
CA ASN A 246 6.16 -0.11 -12.52
C ASN A 246 6.67 0.19 -11.10
N LEU A 247 6.63 1.46 -10.67
CA LEU A 247 7.06 1.87 -9.32
C LEU A 247 6.16 1.29 -8.24
N SER A 248 4.84 1.37 -8.42
CA SER A 248 3.86 0.80 -7.48
C SER A 248 3.99 -0.70 -7.31
N GLU A 249 4.39 -1.43 -8.35
CA GLU A 249 4.65 -2.86 -8.27
C GLU A 249 5.92 -3.16 -7.45
N MET A 250 7.00 -2.44 -7.71
CA MET A 250 8.29 -2.64 -7.02
C MET A 250 8.27 -2.20 -5.56
N TYR A 251 7.56 -1.11 -5.28
CA TYR A 251 7.56 -0.42 -4.00
C TYR A 251 6.13 -0.26 -3.49
N PRO A 252 5.48 -1.35 -3.09
CA PRO A 252 4.07 -1.34 -2.67
C PRO A 252 3.83 -0.59 -1.35
N TRP A 253 4.90 -0.16 -0.67
CA TRP A 253 4.90 0.70 0.51
C TRP A 253 4.83 2.19 0.19
N PHE A 254 4.89 2.58 -1.08
CA PHE A 254 4.80 3.99 -1.45
C PHE A 254 3.66 4.28 -2.42
N ASN A 255 3.03 5.43 -2.21
CA ASN A 255 2.28 6.14 -3.24
C ASN A 255 3.24 7.02 -4.03
N PHE A 256 2.95 7.23 -5.32
CA PHE A 256 3.83 7.97 -6.24
C PHE A 256 3.11 9.12 -6.94
N LEU A 257 3.79 10.25 -7.04
CA LEU A 257 3.41 11.35 -7.92
C LEU A 257 4.46 11.47 -9.01
N VAL A 258 4.08 11.12 -10.24
CA VAL A 258 5.01 11.09 -11.38
C VAL A 258 4.72 12.26 -12.30
N PHE A 259 5.75 13.08 -12.54
CA PHE A 259 5.69 14.20 -13.49
C PHE A 259 6.70 13.96 -14.61
N ARG A 260 6.22 14.09 -15.87
CA ARG A 260 7.05 14.01 -17.07
C ARG A 260 7.17 15.39 -17.70
N PHE A 261 8.40 15.80 -17.99
CA PHE A 261 8.73 17.09 -18.56
C PHE A 261 9.42 17.00 -19.94
N GLY A 262 9.30 18.07 -20.73
CA GLY A 262 10.24 18.38 -21.81
C GLY A 262 11.53 18.98 -21.25
N ASN A 263 12.43 19.40 -22.14
CA ASN A 263 13.70 20.04 -21.77
C ASN A 263 13.46 21.20 -20.77
N SER A 264 14.23 21.22 -19.68
CA SER A 264 14.25 22.27 -18.65
C SER A 264 13.04 22.38 -17.72
N GLY A 265 12.04 21.49 -17.81
CA GLY A 265 10.95 21.44 -16.83
C GLY A 265 11.38 20.86 -15.48
N LYS A 266 10.68 21.25 -14.41
CA LYS A 266 10.82 20.66 -13.07
C LYS A 266 9.53 20.85 -12.28
N ALA A 267 9.32 19.99 -11.29
CA ALA A 267 8.31 20.14 -10.26
C ALA A 267 8.93 20.75 -9.00
N THR A 268 8.26 21.74 -8.41
CA THR A 268 8.67 22.32 -7.12
C THR A 268 7.63 21.96 -6.08
N LYS A 269 8.08 21.40 -4.96
CA LYS A 269 7.21 21.10 -3.82
C LYS A 269 7.07 22.33 -2.90
N ALA A 270 5.85 22.57 -2.44
CA ALA A 270 5.50 23.51 -1.38
C ALA A 270 4.49 22.89 -0.39
N GLY A 271 4.09 23.65 0.63
CA GLY A 271 3.22 23.18 1.72
C GLY A 271 3.97 22.56 2.90
N ASN A 272 3.24 21.99 3.85
CA ASN A 272 3.78 21.42 5.09
C ASN A 272 3.75 19.88 5.14
N PHE A 273 3.28 19.20 4.08
CA PHE A 273 3.37 17.75 3.95
C PHE A 273 4.79 17.31 3.53
N SER A 274 5.33 16.29 4.17
CA SER A 274 6.64 15.70 3.88
C SER A 274 6.58 14.76 2.67
N LEU A 275 7.59 14.77 1.82
CA LEU A 275 7.67 13.90 0.64
C LEU A 275 9.11 13.44 0.48
N GLY A 276 9.28 12.16 0.16
CA GLY A 276 10.47 11.69 -0.51
C GLY A 276 10.47 12.19 -1.95
N HIS A 277 11.65 12.43 -2.48
CA HIS A 277 11.79 13.00 -3.81
C HIS A 277 13.02 12.45 -4.49
N ASP A 278 12.83 12.02 -5.73
CA ASP A 278 13.90 11.74 -6.65
C ASP A 278 13.77 12.67 -7.87
N ASP A 279 14.84 13.39 -8.12
CA ASP A 279 14.86 14.63 -8.87
C ASP A 279 15.69 14.43 -10.14
N GLY A 280 15.17 14.83 -11.30
CA GLY A 280 16.00 14.90 -12.51
C GLY A 280 16.38 13.54 -13.12
N ILE A 281 15.51 12.54 -13.05
CA ILE A 281 15.72 11.29 -13.78
C ILE A 281 15.55 11.58 -15.28
N TRP A 282 16.63 11.42 -16.04
CA TRP A 282 16.62 11.65 -17.49
C TRP A 282 16.47 10.36 -18.26
N LEU A 283 15.38 10.25 -19.03
CA LEU A 283 15.09 9.11 -19.89
C LEU A 283 14.64 9.60 -21.26
N LEU A 284 15.43 9.28 -22.29
CA LEU A 284 15.08 9.45 -23.71
C LEU A 284 14.63 10.88 -24.06
N GLY A 285 15.40 11.87 -23.62
CA GLY A 285 15.12 13.28 -23.88
C GLY A 285 14.00 13.89 -23.03
N HIS A 286 13.49 13.16 -22.04
CA HIS A 286 12.54 13.67 -21.06
C HIS A 286 13.13 13.61 -19.64
N ARG A 287 12.75 14.60 -18.84
CA ARG A 287 13.01 14.60 -17.40
C ARG A 287 11.78 14.08 -16.66
N TYR A 288 12.00 13.24 -15.67
CA TYR A 288 11.00 12.78 -14.73
C TYR A 288 11.36 13.27 -13.33
N ASP A 289 10.37 13.84 -12.66
CA ASP A 289 10.45 14.12 -11.23
C ASP A 289 9.43 13.21 -10.54
N ILE A 290 9.91 12.47 -9.53
CA ILE A 290 9.14 11.46 -8.82
C ILE A 290 9.07 11.87 -7.35
N PHE A 291 7.86 12.02 -6.83
CA PHE A 291 7.63 12.16 -5.40
C PHE A 291 6.99 10.90 -4.85
N TYR A 292 7.34 10.54 -3.62
CA TYR A 292 6.83 9.34 -2.98
C TYR A 292 6.66 9.50 -1.48
N PHE A 293 5.71 8.78 -0.92
CA PHE A 293 5.32 8.83 0.50
C PHE A 293 4.61 7.55 0.90
N ASP A 294 4.42 7.33 2.21
CA ASP A 294 3.79 6.12 2.74
C ASP A 294 2.46 5.77 2.04
N ALA A 295 2.34 4.54 1.53
CA ALA A 295 1.14 4.03 0.86
C ALA A 295 -0.11 4.02 1.77
N ARG A 296 0.05 4.08 3.09
CA ARG A 296 -1.06 4.17 4.06
C ARG A 296 -1.67 5.57 4.15
N ILE A 297 -0.94 6.60 3.74
CA ILE A 297 -1.45 7.98 3.79
C ILE A 297 -2.32 8.24 2.57
N GLN A 298 -3.56 8.65 2.82
CA GLN A 298 -4.48 9.08 1.77
C GLN A 298 -4.32 10.58 1.53
N ILE A 299 -4.08 10.93 0.27
CA ILE A 299 -4.14 12.33 -0.20
C ILE A 299 -5.50 12.55 -0.86
N SER A 300 -6.21 13.57 -0.39
CA SER A 300 -7.54 13.93 -0.89
C SER A 300 -7.65 15.44 -1.16
N GLN A 301 -8.78 15.84 -1.74
CA GLN A 301 -9.10 17.24 -2.00
C GLN A 301 -9.70 17.94 -0.76
N GLN A 302 -10.10 17.18 0.26
CA GLN A 302 -10.70 17.74 1.46
C GLN A 302 -9.63 18.38 2.34
N ASN A 303 -9.86 19.63 2.73
CA ASN A 303 -8.90 20.37 3.54
C ASN A 303 -8.62 19.65 4.87
N GLN A 304 -7.35 19.30 5.10
CA GLN A 304 -6.87 18.59 6.29
C GLN A 304 -5.58 19.23 6.81
N LYS A 305 -5.04 18.67 7.90
CA LYS A 305 -3.93 19.24 8.67
C LYS A 305 -2.66 19.48 7.85
N TYR A 306 -2.36 18.58 6.90
CA TYR A 306 -1.16 18.66 6.08
C TYR A 306 -1.52 18.97 4.63
N LEU A 307 -1.01 20.08 4.14
CA LEU A 307 -1.15 20.58 2.77
C LEU A 307 0.06 20.15 1.95
N LEU A 308 -0.23 19.53 0.80
CA LEU A 308 0.72 19.25 -0.27
C LEU A 308 0.43 20.16 -1.46
N LEU A 309 1.44 20.91 -1.88
CA LEU A 309 1.43 21.67 -3.13
C LEU A 309 2.57 21.21 -4.03
N ILE A 310 2.27 20.94 -5.29
CA ILE A 310 3.28 20.74 -6.33
C ILE A 310 3.04 21.77 -7.44
N GLU A 311 4.03 22.61 -7.69
CA GLU A 311 4.00 23.62 -8.72
C GLU A 311 4.84 23.17 -9.91
N VAL A 312 4.26 23.26 -11.11
CA VAL A 312 4.95 22.93 -12.36
C VAL A 312 4.75 24.02 -13.38
N HIS A 313 5.78 24.33 -14.15
CA HIS A 313 5.64 25.28 -15.24
C HIS A 313 4.96 24.60 -16.43
N GLU A 314 3.78 25.08 -16.82
CA GLU A 314 2.86 24.38 -17.72
C GLU A 314 3.48 24.11 -19.10
N LYS A 315 4.20 25.09 -19.66
CA LYS A 315 4.96 24.98 -20.92
C LYS A 315 5.81 23.71 -21.03
N TYR A 316 6.40 23.24 -19.92
CA TYR A 316 7.31 22.11 -19.93
C TYR A 316 6.64 20.79 -19.53
N LEU A 317 5.43 20.82 -18.94
CA LEU A 317 4.74 19.61 -18.51
C LEU A 317 4.26 18.81 -19.73
N LYS A 318 4.66 17.54 -19.81
CA LYS A 318 4.23 16.60 -20.87
C LYS A 318 3.24 15.56 -20.37
N GLY A 319 3.17 15.34 -19.05
CA GLY A 319 2.17 14.50 -18.44
C GLY A 319 2.40 14.35 -16.94
N SER A 320 1.35 14.00 -16.22
CA SER A 320 1.41 13.67 -14.80
C SER A 320 0.46 12.51 -14.49
N TYR A 321 0.80 11.67 -13.53
CA TYR A 321 -0.05 10.56 -13.10
C TYR A 321 0.18 10.26 -11.61
N PHE A 322 -0.91 10.12 -10.86
CA PHE A 322 -0.91 10.02 -9.39
C PHE A 322 -1.63 8.78 -8.86
N GLY A 323 -2.08 7.87 -9.73
CA GLY A 323 -2.78 6.65 -9.33
C GLY A 323 -4.08 6.94 -8.58
N ASN A 324 -4.15 6.47 -7.33
CA ASN A 324 -5.31 6.63 -6.43
C ASN A 324 -5.29 7.94 -5.61
N VAL A 325 -4.26 8.77 -5.78
CA VAL A 325 -4.16 10.07 -5.12
C VAL A 325 -5.03 11.09 -5.84
N SER A 326 -5.93 11.74 -5.09
CA SER A 326 -6.79 12.81 -5.61
C SER A 326 -6.24 14.18 -5.23
N MET A 327 -5.91 14.98 -6.24
CA MET A 327 -5.44 16.36 -6.07
C MET A 327 -6.31 17.31 -6.90
N GLU A 328 -6.62 18.47 -6.34
CA GLU A 328 -7.18 19.58 -7.10
C GLU A 328 -6.10 20.17 -8.00
N THR A 329 -6.53 20.67 -9.15
CA THR A 329 -5.63 21.35 -10.09
C THR A 329 -6.12 22.77 -10.27
N THR A 330 -5.29 23.73 -9.87
CA THR A 330 -5.56 25.15 -10.07
C THR A 330 -4.64 25.71 -11.15
N HIS A 331 -5.22 26.52 -12.02
CA HIS A 331 -4.50 27.33 -12.99
C HIS A 331 -4.75 28.78 -12.60
N TYR A 332 -3.69 29.50 -12.20
CA TYR A 332 -3.82 30.93 -11.97
C TYR A 332 -4.03 31.62 -13.33
N ALA A 333 -5.11 32.39 -13.47
CA ALA A 333 -5.38 33.11 -14.71
C ALA A 333 -4.21 34.07 -15.03
N GLY A 334 -3.57 33.88 -16.19
CA GLY A 334 -2.35 34.62 -16.58
C GLY A 334 -1.04 34.11 -15.96
N GLY A 335 -1.08 33.04 -15.15
CA GLY A 335 0.08 32.41 -14.55
C GLY A 335 0.78 31.42 -15.49
N THR A 336 2.10 31.28 -15.35
CA THR A 336 2.93 30.29 -16.06
C THR A 336 2.95 28.92 -15.39
N PHE A 337 2.37 28.83 -14.19
CA PHE A 337 2.42 27.65 -13.32
C PHE A 337 1.05 27.02 -13.16
N LYS A 338 1.07 25.69 -13.25
CA LYS A 338 -0.01 24.80 -12.87
C LYS A 338 0.29 24.26 -11.48
N VAL A 339 -0.69 24.31 -10.59
CA VAL A 339 -0.53 23.86 -9.20
C VAL A 339 -1.43 22.66 -8.93
N PHE A 340 -0.83 21.62 -8.39
CA PHE A 340 -1.51 20.45 -7.88
C PHE A 340 -1.59 20.56 -6.36
N GLN A 341 -2.80 20.51 -5.82
CA GLN A 341 -3.08 20.68 -4.41
C GLN A 341 -3.75 19.44 -3.83
N GLY A 342 -3.23 18.93 -2.72
CA GLY A 342 -3.84 17.83 -1.98
C GLY A 342 -3.62 17.99 -0.48
N TYR A 343 -4.35 17.19 0.28
CA TYR A 343 -4.34 17.24 1.74
C TYR A 343 -4.30 15.85 2.37
N ALA A 344 -3.65 15.76 3.53
CA ALA A 344 -3.58 14.57 4.36
C ALA A 344 -3.85 14.87 5.84
N SER A 345 -4.35 13.86 6.56
CA SER A 345 -4.64 13.89 7.98
C SER A 345 -3.37 13.73 8.82
N GLU A 346 -2.42 12.97 8.28
CA GLU A 346 -1.14 12.63 8.90
C GLU A 346 0.02 13.06 8.01
N ASN A 347 1.17 13.34 8.61
CA ASN A 347 2.37 13.67 7.83
C ASN A 347 3.10 12.40 7.43
N ASN A 348 3.81 12.45 6.30
CA ASN A 348 4.72 11.38 5.94
C ASN A 348 5.93 11.35 6.87
N VAL A 349 6.15 10.21 7.53
CA VAL A 349 7.25 10.00 8.47
C VAL A 349 8.44 9.35 7.77
N TYR A 350 8.20 8.55 6.74
CA TYR A 350 9.25 7.86 6.00
C TYR A 350 9.81 8.76 4.90
N CYS A 351 11.13 8.69 4.68
CA CYS A 351 11.74 9.24 3.46
C CYS A 351 11.61 10.78 3.34
N ALA A 352 11.35 11.46 4.45
CA ALA A 352 11.18 12.92 4.51
C ALA A 352 12.51 13.70 4.40
N LYS A 353 13.66 13.01 4.46
CA LYS A 353 14.98 13.61 4.26
C LYS A 353 15.47 13.29 2.83
N PRO A 354 16.10 14.24 2.12
CA PRO A 354 16.80 13.93 0.89
C PRO A 354 17.81 12.83 1.16
N ASN A 355 17.84 11.80 0.31
CA ASN A 355 18.86 10.77 0.37
C ASN A 355 20.24 11.43 0.30
N THR A 356 21.01 11.37 1.38
CA THR A 356 22.44 11.68 1.35
C THR A 356 23.15 10.49 0.72
N TYR A 357 23.31 10.48 -0.60
CA TYR A 357 24.09 9.46 -1.28
C TYR A 357 25.57 9.60 -0.90
N THR A 358 26.10 8.63 -0.16
CA THR A 358 27.53 8.31 -0.25
C THR A 358 27.68 7.35 -1.43
N VAL A 359 28.18 7.87 -2.55
CA VAL A 359 28.69 7.05 -3.64
C VAL A 359 29.89 6.29 -3.09
N VAL A 360 29.71 5.01 -2.75
CA VAL A 360 30.83 4.11 -2.50
C VAL A 360 31.31 3.66 -3.86
N GLY A 361 32.28 4.40 -4.43
CA GLY A 361 33.06 3.93 -5.56
C GLY A 361 34.18 3.03 -5.06
N GLU A 362 34.24 1.79 -5.56
CA GLU A 362 35.40 0.92 -5.40
C GLU A 362 36.57 1.45 -6.26
N GLU A 363 37.64 1.80 -5.54
CA GLU A 363 39.08 1.74 -5.83
C GLU A 363 39.68 2.34 -7.12
N GLY A 364 40.56 3.34 -6.92
CA GLY A 364 41.61 3.75 -7.86
C GLY A 364 42.57 4.74 -7.22
N LYS A 365 43.80 4.30 -6.98
CA LYS A 365 44.88 4.96 -6.21
C LYS A 365 45.44 6.24 -6.83
N GLU A 366 46.10 7.00 -5.95
CA GLU A 366 47.06 8.10 -6.14
C GLU A 366 46.47 9.50 -6.44
N GLY A 367 46.81 10.57 -5.72
CA GLY A 367 47.88 10.74 -4.75
C GLY A 367 47.63 11.89 -3.76
N ASN A 368 48.28 11.74 -2.61
CA ASN A 368 48.42 12.72 -1.55
C ASN A 368 48.72 14.13 -2.07
N GLN A 369 47.97 15.11 -1.58
CA GLN A 369 48.55 16.34 -1.06
C GLN A 369 47.70 16.81 0.13
N SER A 370 48.12 16.40 1.32
CA SER A 370 47.90 17.21 2.52
C SER A 370 48.58 18.55 2.30
N ASN A 371 47.90 19.65 2.63
CA ASN A 371 48.51 20.78 3.36
C ASN A 371 47.44 21.83 3.72
N GLY A 372 47.43 22.21 4.99
CA GLY A 372 47.09 23.56 5.41
C GLY A 372 45.62 23.83 5.76
N ALA A 373 45.31 23.73 7.05
CA ALA A 373 44.22 24.50 7.62
C ALA A 373 44.55 26.01 7.49
N ASP A 374 43.64 26.79 6.90
CA ASP A 374 43.64 28.25 6.99
C ASP A 374 42.22 28.74 7.37
N PRO A 375 42.02 29.34 8.55
CA PRO A 375 40.73 29.78 9.03
C PRO A 375 40.42 31.18 8.45
N ARG A 376 39.82 31.23 7.27
CA ARG A 376 39.15 32.44 6.77
C ARG A 376 37.77 32.11 6.22
N ARG A 377 36.84 31.90 7.15
CA ARG A 377 35.41 31.99 6.87
C ARG A 377 35.08 33.47 6.72
N THR A 378 35.01 33.94 5.48
CA THR A 378 34.44 35.23 5.10
C THR A 378 32.99 35.28 5.56
N GLN A 379 32.79 35.88 6.73
CA GLN A 379 31.52 36.44 7.14
C GLN A 379 31.21 37.69 6.31
N LEU A 380 29.90 37.93 6.18
CA LEU A 380 29.20 39.16 5.83
C LEU A 380 28.86 39.39 4.33
N PRO A 381 27.70 40.03 4.03
CA PRO A 381 27.06 41.00 4.93
C PRO A 381 25.53 40.94 5.12
N VAL A 382 25.17 40.98 6.41
CA VAL A 382 23.93 41.48 7.05
C VAL A 382 23.72 43.00 6.83
N ILE A 383 24.43 43.62 5.88
CA ILE A 383 24.38 45.08 5.61
C ILE A 383 23.16 45.45 4.73
N TRP A 384 22.45 44.50 4.14
CA TRP A 384 21.26 44.79 3.34
C TRP A 384 19.98 45.05 4.16
N CYS A 385 19.94 44.68 5.44
CA CYS A 385 18.74 44.89 6.28
C CYS A 385 18.68 46.27 6.97
N ILE A 386 19.79 47.03 7.00
CA ILE A 386 19.82 48.33 7.71
C ILE A 386 19.57 49.51 6.74
N LEU A 387 19.74 49.33 5.43
CA LEU A 387 19.50 50.40 4.44
C LEU A 387 18.03 50.57 4.01
N ILE A 388 17.16 49.57 4.23
CA ILE A 388 15.73 49.67 3.89
C ILE A 388 14.94 50.45 4.97
N VAL A 389 15.42 50.45 6.22
CA VAL A 389 14.75 51.14 7.34
C VAL A 389 15.00 52.66 7.32
N PHE A 390 16.11 53.13 6.75
CA PHE A 390 16.39 54.57 6.64
C PHE A 390 15.68 55.27 5.46
N TYR A 391 15.23 54.54 4.44
CA TYR A 391 14.51 55.13 3.31
C TYR A 391 13.03 55.44 3.61
N PHE A 392 12.45 54.82 4.65
CA PHE A 392 11.03 55.00 5.04
C PHE A 392 10.80 56.01 6.17
N LEU A 393 11.85 56.61 6.75
CA LEU A 393 11.72 57.51 7.91
C LEU A 393 12.12 58.97 7.64
N CYS A 394 12.50 59.33 6.41
CA CYS A 394 12.79 60.72 6.00
C CYS A 394 12.20 61.08 4.62
N GLY A 395 10.96 60.66 4.34
CA GLY A 395 10.16 61.10 3.20
C GLY A 395 8.87 61.76 3.66
#